data_AF-A0A800MST2-F1
#
_entry.id   AF-A0A800MST2-F1
#
_cell.length_a   1.000
_cell.length_b   1.000
_cell.length_c   1.000
_cell.angle_alpha   90.00
_cell.angle_beta   90.00
_cell.angle_gamma   90.00
#
_symmetry.space_group_name_H-M   'P 1'
#
loop_
_entity.id
_entity.type
_entity.pdbx_description
1 polymer ?
#
loop_
_entity_poly.entity_id
_entity_poly.type
_entity_poly.pdbx_seq_one_letter_code
_entity_poly.pdbx_strand_id
1 'polypeptide(L)'
;MELKKYKVLLFEKIKTQITDWFENNLSQKIKKEEVYRFLHSIKGTAGTLQLTGLHQLADNLILDIEDKDEKEDWDKEALRNYLFDLIEMSYEYEHFESTLKQQAPIRVENAPLVQLMN
;
A
#
# COMPACT_ATOMS: atom_id res chain seq x y z
N MET A 1 -12.02 -4.33 -19.29
CA MET A 1 -12.57 -5.20 -18.23
C MET A 1 -11.52 -5.28 -17.13
N GLU A 2 -11.76 -4.55 -16.05
CA GLU A 2 -10.85 -3.44 -15.76
C GLU A 2 -9.80 -3.84 -14.70
N LEU A 3 -8.51 -3.83 -15.03
CA LEU A 3 -7.38 -3.91 -14.08
C LEU A 3 -7.61 -3.06 -12.80
N LYS A 4 -8.37 -1.98 -12.92
CA LYS A 4 -8.87 -1.13 -11.83
C LYS A 4 -9.62 -1.90 -10.74
N LYS A 5 -10.52 -2.84 -11.10
CA LYS A 5 -11.25 -3.67 -10.12
C LYS A 5 -10.29 -4.54 -9.30
N TYR A 6 -9.30 -5.15 -9.96
CA TYR A 6 -8.31 -5.98 -9.27
C TYR A 6 -7.36 -5.17 -8.40
N LYS A 7 -7.03 -3.94 -8.79
CA LYS A 7 -6.32 -2.98 -7.93
C LYS A 7 -7.12 -2.68 -6.66
N VAL A 8 -8.42 -2.36 -6.79
CA VAL A 8 -9.30 -2.14 -5.63
C VAL A 8 -9.31 -3.36 -4.70
N LEU A 9 -9.51 -4.56 -5.26
CA LEU A 9 -9.51 -5.80 -4.46
C LEU A 9 -8.19 -6.06 -3.73
N LEU A 10 -7.05 -5.73 -4.34
CA LEU A 10 -5.75 -5.84 -3.69
C LEU A 10 -5.66 -4.90 -2.48
N PHE A 11 -6.03 -3.63 -2.63
CA PHE A 11 -5.95 -2.66 -1.55
C PHE A 11 -6.98 -2.89 -0.45
N GLU A 12 -8.18 -3.37 -0.79
CA GLU A 12 -9.16 -3.85 0.19
C GLU A 12 -8.60 -5.04 1.00
N LYS A 13 -7.93 -5.98 0.35
CA LYS A 13 -7.28 -7.12 1.03
C LYS A 13 -6.17 -6.64 1.98
N ILE A 14 -5.31 -5.73 1.53
CA ILE A 14 -4.24 -5.14 2.35
C ILE A 14 -4.83 -4.47 3.58
N LYS A 15 -5.82 -3.59 3.38
CA LYS A 15 -6.52 -2.85 4.44
C LYS A 15 -7.17 -3.79 5.45
N THR A 16 -7.87 -4.81 4.95
CA THR A 16 -8.55 -5.80 5.80
C THR A 16 -7.55 -6.55 6.68
N GLN A 17 -6.42 -7.00 6.13
CA GLN A 17 -5.40 -7.72 6.92
C GLN A 17 -4.73 -6.82 7.97
N ILE A 18 -4.42 -5.57 7.61
CA ILE A 18 -3.86 -4.57 8.53
C ILE A 18 -4.83 -4.30 9.68
N THR A 19 -6.10 -4.04 9.37
CA THR A 19 -7.15 -3.83 10.37
C THR A 19 -7.31 -5.07 11.26
N ASP A 20 -7.26 -6.27 10.67
CA ASP A 20 -7.31 -7.50 11.45
C ASP A 20 -6.17 -7.57 12.47
N TRP A 21 -4.92 -7.42 12.03
CA TRP A 21 -3.75 -7.48 12.93
C TRP A 21 -3.74 -6.42 14.02
N PHE A 22 -4.12 -5.19 13.69
CA PHE A 22 -3.91 -4.08 14.61
C PHE A 22 -5.13 -3.75 15.47
N GLU A 23 -6.34 -3.96 14.95
CA GLU A 23 -7.59 -3.55 15.62
C GLU A 23 -8.38 -4.76 16.14
N ASN A 24 -8.56 -5.81 15.33
CA ASN A 24 -9.47 -6.90 15.67
C ASN A 24 -8.78 -8.08 16.39
N ASN A 25 -7.49 -8.30 16.13
CA ASN A 25 -6.76 -9.43 16.66
C ASN A 25 -6.52 -9.26 18.17
N LEU A 26 -7.07 -10.17 18.96
CA LEU A 26 -6.89 -10.23 20.42
C LEU A 26 -5.53 -10.84 20.83
N SER A 27 -4.85 -11.51 19.90
CA SER A 27 -3.48 -12.00 20.10
C SER A 27 -2.51 -10.84 20.21
N GLN A 28 -1.61 -10.93 21.19
CA GLN A 28 -0.49 -10.00 21.33
C GLN A 28 0.64 -10.29 20.34
N LYS A 29 0.61 -11.48 19.70
CA LYS A 29 1.68 -11.98 18.82
C LYS A 29 1.14 -12.42 17.48
N ILE A 30 1.85 -12.02 16.42
CA ILE A 30 1.54 -12.31 15.01
C ILE A 30 2.69 -13.13 14.45
N LYS A 31 2.37 -14.28 13.86
CA LYS A 31 3.38 -15.24 13.45
C LYS A 31 4.15 -14.75 12.24
N LYS A 32 5.47 -14.98 12.25
CA LYS A 32 6.35 -14.68 11.11
C LYS A 32 5.82 -15.26 9.80
N GLU A 33 5.38 -16.52 9.79
CA GLU A 33 4.90 -17.16 8.56
C GLU A 33 3.60 -16.55 8.04
N GLU A 34 2.79 -15.96 8.92
CA GLU A 34 1.57 -15.25 8.53
C GLU A 34 1.92 -13.97 7.76
N VAL A 35 2.86 -13.19 8.30
CA VAL A 35 3.38 -11.97 7.65
C VAL A 35 4.06 -12.32 6.32
N TYR A 36 4.90 -13.37 6.29
CA TYR A 36 5.53 -13.85 5.07
C TYR A 36 4.50 -14.20 3.98
N ARG A 37 3.47 -15.01 4.31
CA ARG A 37 2.43 -15.39 3.35
C ARG A 37 1.66 -14.19 2.83
N PHE A 38 1.39 -13.21 3.70
CA PHE A 38 0.74 -11.96 3.32
C PHE A 38 1.58 -11.19 2.30
N LEU A 39 2.87 -10.94 2.59
CA LEU A 39 3.80 -10.26 1.69
C LEU A 39 3.95 -10.99 0.36
N HIS A 40 4.10 -12.32 0.39
CA HIS A 40 4.19 -13.14 -0.82
C HIS A 40 2.94 -13.03 -1.69
N SER A 41 1.75 -12.97 -1.07
CA SER A 41 0.50 -12.74 -1.80
C SER A 41 0.42 -11.35 -2.44
N ILE A 42 0.93 -10.31 -1.76
CA ILE A 42 0.99 -8.95 -2.32
C ILE A 42 1.96 -8.93 -3.49
N LYS A 43 3.17 -9.45 -3.33
CA LYS A 43 4.20 -9.54 -4.38
C LYS A 43 3.64 -10.13 -5.68
N GLY A 44 2.96 -11.27 -5.58
CA GLY A 44 2.38 -11.97 -6.74
C GLY A 44 1.26 -11.18 -7.41
N THR A 45 0.35 -10.59 -6.62
CA THR A 45 -0.77 -9.80 -7.15
C THR A 45 -0.27 -8.49 -7.78
N ALA A 46 0.64 -7.78 -7.11
CA ALA A 46 1.26 -6.55 -7.59
C ALA A 46 2.02 -6.76 -8.90
N GLY A 47 2.75 -7.89 -9.04
CA GLY A 47 3.43 -8.24 -10.28
C GLY A 47 2.47 -8.43 -11.45
N THR A 48 1.35 -9.13 -11.22
CA THR A 48 0.30 -9.32 -12.24
C THR A 48 -0.38 -7.99 -12.64
N LEU A 49 -0.50 -7.05 -11.70
CA LEU A 49 -1.12 -5.73 -11.91
C LEU A 49 -0.14 -4.65 -12.37
N GLN A 50 1.14 -5.01 -12.61
CA GLN A 50 2.21 -4.08 -13.00
C GLN A 50 2.39 -2.92 -12.00
N LEU A 51 2.14 -3.17 -10.72
CA LEU A 51 2.40 -2.22 -9.63
C LEU A 51 3.85 -2.39 -9.18
N THR A 52 4.81 -1.99 -10.02
CA THR A 52 6.22 -2.31 -9.85
C THR A 52 6.78 -1.89 -8.49
N GLY A 53 6.43 -0.69 -8.00
CA GLY A 53 6.88 -0.24 -6.67
C GLY A 53 6.37 -1.13 -5.55
N LEU A 54 5.10 -1.55 -5.60
CA LEU A 54 4.50 -2.45 -4.60
C LEU A 54 5.09 -3.86 -4.69
N HIS A 55 5.39 -4.34 -5.90
CA HIS A 55 6.06 -5.62 -6.09
C HIS A 55 7.46 -5.62 -5.46
N GLN A 56 8.26 -4.58 -5.75
CA GLN A 56 9.63 -4.45 -5.23
C GLN A 56 9.65 -4.30 -3.72
N LEU A 57 8.76 -3.48 -3.14
CA LEU A 57 8.69 -3.34 -1.70
C LEU A 57 8.33 -4.67 -1.02
N ALA A 58 7.31 -5.37 -1.53
CA ALA A 58 6.94 -6.66 -0.97
C ALA A 58 8.07 -7.69 -1.09
N ASP A 59 8.85 -7.65 -2.17
CA ASP A 59 10.02 -8.52 -2.35
C ASP A 59 11.12 -8.22 -1.32
N ASN A 60 11.45 -6.95 -1.11
CA ASN A 60 12.45 -6.53 -0.11
C ASN A 60 12.04 -6.94 1.31
N LEU A 61 10.76 -6.78 1.66
CA LEU A 61 10.22 -7.23 2.96
C LEU A 61 10.19 -8.75 3.09
N ILE A 62 10.14 -9.50 1.98
CA ILE A 62 10.26 -10.96 2.02
C ILE A 62 11.73 -11.35 2.26
N LEU A 63 12.67 -10.70 1.60
CA LEU A 63 14.09 -10.97 1.81
C LEU A 63 14.49 -10.66 3.26
N ASP A 64 14.06 -9.52 3.82
CA ASP A 64 14.36 -9.17 5.22
C ASP A 64 13.70 -10.14 6.21
N ILE A 65 12.48 -10.63 5.94
CA ILE A 65 11.84 -11.60 6.84
C ILE A 65 12.51 -12.98 6.74
N GLU A 66 13.01 -13.39 5.58
CA GLU A 66 13.76 -14.65 5.41
C GLU A 66 15.05 -14.66 6.23
N ASP A 67 15.72 -13.51 6.36
CA ASP A 67 16.95 -13.34 7.14
C ASP A 67 16.74 -13.33 8.67
N LYS A 68 15.49 -13.19 9.15
CA LYS A 68 15.15 -13.22 10.59
C LYS A 68 15.06 -14.65 11.14
N ASP A 69 15.20 -14.82 12.45
CA ASP A 69 14.99 -16.12 13.10
C ASP A 69 13.54 -16.62 12.93
N GLU A 70 13.35 -17.93 12.69
CA GLU A 70 12.01 -18.53 12.49
C GLU A 70 11.07 -18.38 13.71
N LYS A 71 11.64 -18.23 14.91
CA LYS A 71 10.87 -18.14 16.17
C LYS A 71 10.46 -16.73 16.54
N GLU A 72 10.79 -15.73 15.72
CA GLU A 72 10.56 -14.34 16.04
C GLU A 72 9.13 -13.92 15.67
N ASP A 73 8.21 -14.09 16.63
CA ASP A 73 6.84 -13.60 16.52
C ASP A 73 6.78 -12.09 16.77
N TRP A 74 6.04 -11.40 15.92
CA TRP A 74 5.88 -9.95 15.98
C TRP A 74 4.88 -9.56 17.07
N ASP A 75 5.22 -8.56 17.87
CA ASP A 75 4.16 -7.76 18.50
C ASP A 75 3.59 -6.74 17.51
N LYS A 76 2.48 -6.11 17.90
CA LYS A 76 1.74 -5.17 17.04
C LYS A 76 2.56 -3.94 16.68
N GLU A 77 3.39 -3.43 17.59
CA GLU A 77 4.17 -2.22 17.36
C GLU A 77 5.32 -2.51 16.39
N ALA A 78 6.06 -3.57 16.64
CA ALA A 78 7.13 -4.04 15.77
C ALA A 78 6.60 -4.33 14.35
N LEU A 79 5.46 -5.02 14.22
CA LEU A 79 4.88 -5.30 12.91
C LEU A 79 4.40 -4.02 12.21
N ARG A 80 3.80 -3.09 12.94
CA ARG A 80 3.36 -1.81 12.38
C ARG A 80 4.53 -1.02 11.81
N ASN A 81 5.62 -0.94 12.56
CA ASN A 81 6.85 -0.27 12.11
C ASN A 81 7.45 -0.98 10.90
N TYR A 82 7.47 -2.32 10.93
CA TYR A 82 7.97 -3.13 9.83
C TYR A 82 7.18 -2.95 8.52
N LEU A 83 5.86 -2.84 8.61
CA LEU A 83 4.98 -2.70 7.45
C LEU A 83 4.70 -1.24 7.08
N PHE A 84 5.33 -0.25 7.72
CA PHE A 84 4.99 1.16 7.55
C PHE A 84 4.99 1.59 6.07
N ASP A 85 6.10 1.37 5.36
CA ASP A 85 6.24 1.75 3.95
C ASP A 85 5.20 1.05 3.05
N LEU A 86 4.80 -0.17 3.40
CA LEU A 86 3.79 -0.93 2.67
C LEU A 86 2.41 -0.30 2.84
N ILE A 87 2.09 0.10 4.07
CA ILE A 87 0.84 0.77 4.42
C ILE A 87 0.77 2.12 3.71
N GLU A 88 1.82 2.92 3.80
CA GLU A 88 1.90 4.24 3.17
C GLU A 88 1.73 4.16 1.65
N MET A 89 2.54 3.33 0.97
CA MET A 89 2.43 3.20 -0.48
C MET A 89 1.07 2.61 -0.91
N SER A 90 0.47 1.71 -0.13
CA SER A 90 -0.87 1.19 -0.42
C SER A 90 -1.95 2.29 -0.38
N TYR A 91 -1.81 3.23 0.56
CA TYR A 91 -2.69 4.40 0.68
C TYR A 91 -2.49 5.35 -0.50
N GLU A 92 -1.24 5.63 -0.88
CA GLU A 92 -0.92 6.46 -2.04
C GLU A 92 -1.55 5.92 -3.33
N TYR A 93 -1.43 4.62 -3.60
CA TYR A 93 -2.04 4.02 -4.78
C TYR A 93 -3.58 4.16 -4.81
N GLU A 94 -4.24 4.10 -3.66
CA GLU A 94 -5.69 4.26 -3.55
C GLU A 94 -6.12 5.73 -3.76
N HIS A 95 -5.28 6.70 -3.35
CA HIS A 95 -5.60 8.13 -3.35
C HIS A 95 -4.93 8.96 -4.46
N PHE A 96 -4.03 8.36 -5.26
CA PHE A 96 -3.31 9.04 -6.34
C PHE A 96 -4.25 9.75 -7.32
N GLU A 97 -5.34 9.08 -7.72
CA GLU A 97 -6.36 9.63 -8.62
C GLU A 97 -7.20 10.75 -8.00
N SER A 98 -7.34 10.78 -6.67
CA SER A 98 -8.03 11.86 -5.95
C SER A 98 -7.20 13.15 -6.00
N THR A 99 -5.88 13.01 -5.88
CA THR A 99 -4.92 14.10 -5.85
C THR A 99 -4.80 14.80 -7.22
N LEU A 100 -4.81 14.03 -8.31
CA LEU A 100 -4.79 14.60 -9.68
C LEU A 100 -6.06 15.37 -10.04
N LYS A 101 -7.23 14.96 -9.51
CA LYS A 101 -8.50 15.67 -9.74
C LYS A 101 -8.58 17.02 -9.03
N GLN A 102 -7.87 17.19 -7.92
CA GLN A 102 -7.81 18.47 -7.19
C GLN A 102 -6.85 19.48 -7.83
N GLN A 103 -5.94 19.03 -8.69
CA GLN A 103 -4.98 19.88 -9.41
C GLN A 103 -5.45 20.30 -10.81
N ALA A 104 -6.63 19.85 -11.26
CA ALA A 104 -7.22 20.41 -12.47
C ALA A 104 -7.45 21.91 -12.24
N PRO A 105 -6.86 22.81 -13.06
CA PRO A 105 -7.09 24.22 -12.89
C PRO A 105 -8.59 24.46 -12.99
N ILE A 106 -9.15 25.05 -11.93
CA ILE A 106 -10.48 25.65 -11.99
C ILE A 106 -10.40 26.61 -13.17
N ARG A 107 -11.01 26.27 -14.30
CA ARG A 107 -11.27 27.22 -15.37
C ARG A 107 -12.21 28.25 -14.77
N VAL A 108 -11.64 29.29 -14.18
CA VAL A 108 -12.39 30.47 -13.80
C VAL A 108 -12.78 31.11 -15.12
N GLU A 109 -13.99 30.84 -15.60
CA GLU A 109 -14.51 31.35 -16.88
C GLU A 109 -14.55 32.89 -16.94
N ASN A 110 -14.17 33.59 -15.86
CA ASN A 110 -14.13 35.05 -15.75
C ASN A 110 -12.82 35.61 -15.18
N ALA A 111 -11.70 34.88 -15.20
CA ALA A 111 -10.42 35.50 -14.84
C ALA A 111 -9.96 36.47 -15.96
N PRO A 112 -9.67 37.75 -15.66
CA PRO A 112 -9.21 38.68 -16.67
C PRO A 112 -7.87 38.22 -17.24
N LEU A 113 -7.79 38.18 -18.56
CA LEU A 113 -6.56 37.85 -19.29
C LEU A 113 -5.51 38.91 -19.00
N VAL A 114 -4.53 38.60 -18.15
CA VAL A 114 -3.33 39.43 -18.04
C VAL A 114 -2.42 39.06 -19.21
N GLN A 115 -2.48 39.88 -20.26
CA GLN A 115 -1.55 39.80 -21.39
C GLN A 115 -0.22 40.44 -20.97
N LEU A 116 0.79 39.61 -20.71
CA LEU A 116 2.17 40.08 -20.60
C LEU A 116 2.64 40.43 -22.01
N MET A 117 2.74 41.74 -22.30
CA MET A 117 3.40 42.24 -23.50
C MET A 117 4.91 42.24 -23.23
N ASN A 118 5.66 41.51 -24.08
CA ASN A 118 7.10 41.68 -24.25
C ASN A 118 7.40 42.97 -25.02
#